data_AF-A0A957KAS2-F1
#
_entry.id   AF-A0A957KAS2-F1
#
_cell.length_a   1.000
_cell.length_b   1.000
_cell.length_c   1.000
_cell.angle_alpha   90.00
_cell.angle_beta   90.00
_cell.angle_gamma   90.00
#
_symmetry.space_group_name_H-M   'P 1'
#
loop_
_entity.id
_entity.type
_entity.pdbx_description
1 polymer ?
#
loop_
_entity_poly.entity_id
_entity_poly.type
_entity_poly.pdbx_seq_one_letter_code
_entity_poly.pdbx_strand_id
1 'polypeptide(L)'
;MWHQGILKGGRTTEVQTESGHINRPARQGTAAWFRWLSWREWLVFFGMGAAVILLELRNHRMMWLEHGSGQTVWTDPELVGEIILFGLILPILGGLILGYQARTAVERDQIAEELALRRQLVAQIHKAKSWVDLVDIVVQTPGAVVPAAYAWLLLQRTNEESFMQVAHWHRPGHQLRLPLTNDAMST
;
A
#
# COMPACT_ATOMS: atom_id res chain seq x y z
N MET A 1 9.21 25.08 54.89
CA MET A 1 8.34 26.25 54.70
C MET A 1 8.08 26.35 53.19
N TRP A 2 6.98 25.76 52.72
CA TRP A 2 6.70 25.59 51.30
C TRP A 2 5.75 26.69 50.84
N HIS A 3 6.19 27.49 49.86
CA HIS A 3 5.40 28.56 49.27
C HIS A 3 4.23 27.96 48.46
N GLN A 4 3.00 28.17 48.93
CA GLN A 4 1.79 28.04 48.14
C GLN A 4 1.77 29.16 47.10
N GLY A 5 2.25 28.85 45.89
CA GLY A 5 2.10 29.69 44.71
C GLY A 5 0.71 29.51 44.11
N ILE A 6 -0.10 30.55 44.23
CA ILE A 6 -1.43 30.69 43.62
C ILE A 6 -1.28 30.71 42.10
N LEU A 7 -1.65 29.62 41.42
CA LEU A 7 -1.81 29.59 39.97
C LEU A 7 -3.15 30.22 39.59
N LYS A 8 -3.16 31.55 39.47
CA LYS A 8 -4.25 32.33 38.87
C LYS A 8 -4.02 32.43 37.36
N GLY A 9 -5.02 32.05 36.58
CA GLY A 9 -5.13 32.41 35.16
C GLY A 9 -5.17 31.22 34.22
N GLY A 10 -6.23 30.42 34.31
CA GLY A 10 -6.63 29.50 33.24
C GLY A 10 -7.05 30.31 32.02
N ARG A 11 -6.08 30.68 31.19
CA ARG A 11 -6.31 31.15 29.83
C ARG A 11 -6.72 29.91 29.04
N THR A 12 -8.02 29.70 28.89
CA THR A 12 -8.57 28.78 27.90
C THR A 12 -8.15 29.30 26.54
N THR A 13 -6.95 28.95 26.11
CA THR A 13 -6.62 28.90 24.69
C THR A 13 -7.59 27.88 24.13
N GLU A 14 -8.69 28.38 23.59
CA GLU A 14 -9.53 27.70 22.64
C GLU A 14 -8.56 27.28 21.53
N VAL A 15 -8.05 26.05 21.65
CA VAL A 15 -7.23 25.41 20.64
C VAL A 15 -8.18 25.26 19.49
N GLN A 16 -8.17 26.28 18.63
CA GLN A 16 -8.81 26.29 17.34
C GLN A 16 -8.19 25.12 16.61
N THR A 17 -8.83 23.97 16.77
CA THR A 17 -8.54 22.75 16.06
C THR A 17 -9.01 23.08 14.67
N GLU A 18 -8.16 23.79 13.92
CA GLU A 18 -8.13 23.63 12.48
C GLU A 18 -7.96 22.13 12.28
N SER A 19 -9.10 21.44 12.21
CA SER A 19 -9.20 20.16 11.55
C SER A 19 -8.82 20.50 10.13
N GLY A 20 -7.51 20.56 9.87
CA GLY A 20 -6.96 20.50 8.55
C GLY A 20 -7.63 19.27 7.97
N HIS A 21 -8.65 19.50 7.17
CA HIS A 21 -9.21 18.51 6.28
C HIS A 21 -8.05 18.20 5.36
N ILE A 22 -7.17 17.31 5.83
CA ILE A 22 -6.24 16.58 5.01
C ILE A 22 -7.21 15.85 4.10
N ASN A 23 -7.47 16.45 2.94
CA ASN A 23 -8.11 15.85 1.79
C ASN A 23 -7.20 14.68 1.44
N ARG A 24 -7.31 13.60 2.20
CA ARG A 24 -6.77 12.30 1.81
C ARG A 24 -7.51 12.03 0.52
N PRO A 25 -6.82 12.07 -0.64
CA PRO A 25 -7.47 11.76 -1.88
C PRO A 25 -8.20 10.46 -1.64
N ALA A 26 -9.52 10.47 -1.84
CA ALA A 26 -10.32 9.27 -1.71
C ALA A 26 -9.55 8.18 -2.47
N ARG A 27 -9.40 7.01 -1.84
CA ARG A 27 -8.85 5.77 -2.44
C ARG A 27 -9.76 5.34 -3.62
N GLN A 28 -10.02 6.23 -4.56
CA GLN A 28 -10.77 6.03 -5.78
C GLN A 28 -9.74 5.61 -6.83
N GLY A 29 -9.80 4.33 -7.20
CA GLY A 29 -9.46 3.94 -8.56
C GLY A 29 -8.11 3.30 -8.82
N THR A 30 -7.36 2.83 -7.81
CA THR A 30 -6.17 1.98 -8.12
C THR A 30 -6.60 0.78 -8.98
N ALA A 31 -7.72 0.13 -8.65
CA ALA A 31 -8.26 -0.99 -9.43
C ALA A 31 -8.63 -0.62 -10.89
N ALA A 32 -9.10 0.60 -11.14
CA ALA A 32 -9.49 1.03 -12.50
C ALA A 32 -8.25 1.36 -13.35
N TRP A 33 -7.26 2.02 -12.74
CA TRP A 33 -6.01 2.37 -13.42
C TRP A 33 -5.17 1.12 -13.73
N PHE A 34 -5.14 0.14 -12.82
CA PHE A 34 -4.50 -1.17 -13.06
C PHE A 34 -5.16 -1.94 -14.20
N ARG A 35 -6.49 -1.85 -14.37
CA ARG A 35 -7.18 -2.47 -15.51
C ARG A 35 -6.86 -1.81 -16.84
N TRP A 36 -6.60 -0.50 -16.84
CA TRP A 36 -6.30 0.24 -18.06
C TRP A 36 -4.84 0.11 -18.50
N LEU A 37 -3.90 0.23 -17.57
CA LEU A 37 -2.47 0.11 -17.89
C LEU A 37 -2.12 -1.31 -18.37
N SER A 38 -2.70 -2.33 -17.73
CA SER A 38 -2.48 -3.71 -18.12
C SER A 38 -2.92 -3.97 -19.55
N TRP A 39 -4.02 -3.37 -20.03
CA TRP A 39 -4.53 -3.69 -21.37
C TRP A 39 -3.62 -3.21 -22.51
N ARG A 40 -2.95 -2.07 -22.34
CA ARG A 40 -1.96 -1.59 -23.32
C ARG A 40 -0.73 -2.48 -23.36
N GLU A 41 -0.24 -2.93 -22.20
CA GLU A 41 0.89 -3.84 -22.10
C GLU A 41 0.55 -5.20 -22.73
N TRP A 42 -0.63 -5.74 -22.44
CA TRP A 42 -1.14 -6.96 -23.08
C TRP A 42 -1.20 -6.84 -24.60
N LEU A 43 -1.67 -5.72 -25.14
CA LEU A 43 -1.68 -5.47 -26.58
C LEU A 43 -0.27 -5.45 -27.19
N VAL A 44 0.72 -4.88 -26.48
CA VAL A 44 2.12 -4.89 -26.95
C VAL A 44 2.68 -6.30 -26.97
N PHE A 45 2.49 -7.08 -25.90
CA PHE A 45 2.94 -8.49 -25.86
C PHE A 45 2.27 -9.34 -26.92
N PHE A 46 0.96 -9.16 -27.11
CA PHE A 46 0.21 -9.88 -28.13
C PHE A 46 0.66 -9.49 -29.55
N GLY A 47 0.87 -8.20 -29.80
CA GLY A 47 1.38 -7.69 -31.07
C GLY A 47 2.78 -8.23 -31.38
N MET A 48 3.66 -8.27 -30.39
CA MET A 48 5.01 -8.84 -30.53
C MET A 48 4.97 -10.35 -30.80
N GLY A 49 4.14 -11.11 -30.05
CA GLY A 49 3.94 -12.53 -30.29
C GLY A 49 3.39 -12.83 -31.69
N ALA A 50 2.39 -12.07 -32.13
CA ALA A 50 1.83 -12.18 -33.47
C ALA A 50 2.88 -11.88 -34.57
N ALA A 51 3.74 -10.88 -34.37
CA ALA A 51 4.80 -10.54 -35.31
C ALA A 51 5.84 -11.68 -35.44
N VAL A 52 6.22 -12.32 -34.32
CA VAL A 52 7.11 -13.48 -34.33
C VAL A 52 6.48 -14.65 -35.08
N ILE A 53 5.21 -14.98 -34.79
CA ILE A 53 4.50 -16.05 -35.50
C ILE A 53 4.41 -15.78 -37.01
N LEU A 54 4.15 -14.53 -37.41
CA LEU A 54 4.10 -14.17 -38.83
C LEU A 54 5.48 -14.31 -39.51
N LEU A 55 6.56 -14.01 -38.81
CA LEU A 55 7.93 -14.21 -39.31
C LEU A 55 8.24 -15.70 -39.47
N GLU A 56 7.91 -16.53 -38.49
CA GLU A 56 8.15 -17.98 -38.58
C GLU A 56 7.31 -18.65 -39.67
N LEU A 57 6.03 -18.27 -39.77
CA LEU A 57 5.17 -18.74 -40.87
C LEU A 57 5.74 -18.35 -42.24
N ARG A 58 6.29 -17.14 -42.37
CA ARG A 58 6.94 -16.71 -43.61
C ARG A 58 8.20 -17.53 -43.88
N ASN A 59 9.01 -17.80 -42.86
CA ASN A 59 10.25 -18.55 -42.97
C ASN A 59 10.00 -20.01 -43.40
N HIS A 60 9.10 -20.72 -42.70
CA HIS A 60 8.71 -22.08 -43.08
C HIS A 60 8.06 -22.14 -44.46
N ARG A 61 7.25 -21.14 -44.84
CA ARG A 61 6.66 -21.08 -46.18
C ARG A 61 7.75 -21.01 -47.26
N MET A 62 8.81 -20.23 -47.05
CA MET A 62 9.93 -20.17 -48.00
C MET A 62 10.65 -21.52 -48.08
N MET A 63 10.89 -22.16 -46.94
CA MET A 63 11.51 -23.48 -46.87
C MET A 63 10.71 -24.55 -47.64
N TRP A 64 9.38 -24.59 -47.50
CA TRP A 64 8.52 -25.53 -48.22
C TRP A 64 8.55 -25.31 -49.73
N LEU A 65 8.57 -24.05 -50.17
CA LEU A 65 8.68 -23.71 -51.59
C LEU A 65 10.01 -24.19 -52.18
N GLU A 66 11.10 -24.11 -51.41
CA GLU A 66 12.43 -24.54 -51.85
C GLU A 66 12.58 -26.07 -51.89
N HIS A 67 11.98 -26.79 -50.93
CA HIS A 67 12.19 -28.23 -50.79
C HIS A 67 11.12 -29.09 -51.46
N GLY A 68 10.00 -28.49 -51.92
CA GLY A 68 8.90 -29.22 -52.53
C GLY A 68 8.27 -30.29 -51.63
N SER A 69 8.51 -30.20 -50.30
CA SER A 69 7.88 -31.09 -49.34
C SER A 69 6.40 -30.72 -49.32
N GLY A 70 5.51 -31.64 -49.71
CA GLY A 70 4.06 -31.44 -49.60
C GLY A 70 3.54 -31.33 -48.16
N GLN A 71 4.40 -30.93 -47.22
CA GLN A 71 4.06 -30.69 -45.83
C GLN A 71 3.23 -29.41 -45.71
N THR A 72 2.32 -29.45 -44.73
CA THR A 72 1.47 -28.32 -44.35
C THR A 72 1.84 -27.86 -42.94
N VAL A 73 1.35 -26.68 -42.57
CA VAL A 73 1.50 -26.11 -41.21
C VAL A 73 1.17 -27.11 -40.10
N TRP A 74 0.16 -27.97 -40.33
CA TRP A 74 -0.34 -28.89 -39.31
C TRP A 74 0.43 -30.21 -39.22
N THR A 75 1.22 -30.52 -40.24
CA THR A 75 2.03 -31.76 -40.28
C THR A 75 3.44 -31.56 -39.76
N ASP A 76 3.84 -30.32 -39.51
CA ASP A 76 5.13 -29.96 -38.94
C ASP A 76 4.98 -29.76 -37.42
N PRO A 77 5.36 -30.75 -36.59
CA PRO A 77 5.21 -30.65 -35.15
C PRO A 77 6.08 -29.55 -34.54
N GLU A 78 7.18 -29.17 -35.19
CA GLU A 78 8.07 -28.10 -34.72
C GLU A 78 7.37 -26.74 -34.83
N LEU A 79 6.79 -26.44 -35.99
CA LEU A 79 6.02 -25.21 -36.22
C LEU A 79 4.80 -25.10 -35.29
N VAL A 80 4.08 -26.21 -35.06
CA VAL A 80 2.96 -26.22 -34.10
C VAL A 80 3.45 -25.91 -32.69
N GLY A 81 4.60 -26.48 -32.29
CA GLY A 81 5.23 -26.22 -31.01
C GLY A 81 5.60 -24.75 -30.83
N GLU A 82 6.19 -24.13 -31.85
CA GLU A 82 6.53 -22.71 -31.85
C GLU A 82 5.31 -21.80 -31.75
N ILE A 83 4.24 -22.10 -32.49
CA ILE A 83 2.99 -21.33 -32.42
C ILE A 83 2.41 -21.39 -31.00
N ILE A 84 2.42 -22.57 -30.35
CA ILE A 84 1.96 -22.71 -28.96
C ILE A 84 2.88 -21.94 -28.01
N LEU A 85 4.20 -22.06 -28.17
CA LEU A 85 5.17 -21.42 -27.30
C LEU A 85 5.09 -19.89 -27.39
N PHE A 86 5.17 -19.33 -28.58
CA PHE A 86 5.20 -17.88 -28.81
C PHE A 86 3.82 -17.23 -28.80
N GLY A 87 2.78 -17.95 -29.23
CA GLY A 87 1.41 -17.42 -29.30
C GLY A 87 0.61 -17.54 -28.01
N LEU A 88 0.96 -18.50 -27.15
CA LEU A 88 0.21 -18.77 -25.93
C LEU A 88 1.09 -18.68 -24.68
N ILE A 89 2.16 -19.47 -24.60
CA ILE A 89 2.94 -19.61 -23.36
C ILE A 89 3.67 -18.31 -23.00
N LEU A 90 4.40 -17.73 -23.96
CA LEU A 90 5.21 -16.53 -23.74
C LEU A 90 4.36 -15.31 -23.33
N PRO A 91 3.22 -14.99 -24.00
CA PRO A 91 2.33 -13.92 -23.56
C PRO A 91 1.77 -14.13 -22.14
N ILE A 92 1.39 -15.37 -21.79
CA ILE A 92 0.88 -15.68 -20.44
C ILE A 92 1.96 -15.43 -19.39
N LEU A 93 3.18 -15.93 -19.62
CA LEU A 93 4.30 -15.72 -18.70
C LEU A 93 4.67 -14.24 -18.58
N GLY A 94 4.71 -13.51 -19.71
CA GLY A 94 4.95 -12.07 -19.72
C GLY A 94 3.91 -11.30 -18.89
N GLY A 95 2.63 -11.63 -19.07
CA GLY A 95 1.54 -11.03 -18.29
C GLY A 95 1.62 -11.34 -16.79
N LEU A 96 2.01 -12.56 -16.41
CA LEU A 96 2.20 -12.93 -15.00
C LEU A 96 3.36 -12.16 -14.36
N ILE A 97 4.50 -12.05 -15.06
CA ILE A 97 5.68 -11.32 -14.58
C ILE A 97 5.36 -9.83 -14.42
N LEU A 98 4.71 -9.22 -15.41
CA LEU A 98 4.27 -7.83 -15.32
C LEU A 98 3.28 -7.62 -14.16
N GLY A 99 2.31 -8.53 -14.00
CA GLY A 99 1.36 -8.47 -12.90
C GLY A 99 2.04 -8.54 -11.54
N TYR A 100 3.10 -9.34 -11.41
CA TYR A 100 3.91 -9.42 -10.18
C TYR A 100 4.71 -8.13 -9.95
N GLN A 101 5.37 -7.60 -10.98
CA GLN A 101 6.13 -6.35 -10.88
C GLN A 101 5.23 -5.17 -10.52
N ALA A 102 4.04 -5.09 -11.12
CA ALA A 102 3.06 -4.06 -10.81
C ALA A 102 2.62 -4.08 -9.33
N ARG A 103 2.40 -5.28 -8.76
CA ARG A 103 2.07 -5.42 -7.33
C ARG A 103 3.21 -4.98 -6.42
N THR A 104 4.42 -5.42 -6.72
CA THR A 104 5.61 -5.05 -5.94
C THR A 104 5.95 -3.56 -6.03
N ALA A 105 5.67 -2.90 -7.15
CA ALA A 105 5.80 -1.45 -7.28
C ALA A 105 4.85 -0.72 -6.31
N VAL A 106 3.59 -1.14 -6.24
CA VAL A 106 2.60 -0.55 -5.31
C VAL A 106 3.02 -0.73 -3.85
N GLU A 107 3.50 -1.92 -3.49
CA GLU A 107 3.98 -2.19 -2.14
C GLU A 107 5.20 -1.32 -1.80
N ARG A 108 6.13 -1.16 -2.75
CA ARG A 108 7.30 -0.29 -2.59
C ARG A 108 6.91 1.17 -2.37
N ASP A 109 5.94 1.68 -3.13
CA ASP A 109 5.48 3.06 -2.99
C ASP A 109 4.82 3.29 -1.62
N GLN A 110 4.02 2.32 -1.14
CA GLN A 110 3.43 2.38 0.21
C GLN A 110 4.50 2.37 1.30
N ILE A 111 5.51 1.50 1.18
CA ILE A 111 6.62 1.44 2.14
C ILE A 111 7.44 2.73 2.10
N ALA A 112 7.66 3.31 0.91
CA ALA A 112 8.38 4.56 0.75
C ALA A 112 7.64 5.74 1.41
N GLU A 113 6.31 5.80 1.26
CA GLU A 113 5.48 6.80 1.93
C GLU A 113 5.54 6.63 3.46
N GLU A 114 5.42 5.40 3.96
CA GLU A 114 5.54 5.11 5.39
C GLU A 114 6.92 5.50 5.95
N LEU A 115 8.00 5.18 5.23
CA LEU A 115 9.36 5.59 5.60
C LEU A 115 9.53 7.11 5.60
N ALA A 116 8.93 7.81 4.65
CA ALA A 116 8.97 9.27 4.59
C ALA A 116 8.30 9.90 5.83
N LEU A 117 7.12 9.40 6.20
CA LEU A 117 6.42 9.84 7.41
C LEU A 117 7.24 9.56 8.69
N ARG A 118 7.82 8.37 8.81
CA ARG A 118 8.69 8.02 9.94
C ARG A 118 9.91 8.95 10.04
N ARG A 119 10.57 9.26 8.91
CA ARG A 119 11.71 10.18 8.88
C ARG A 119 11.31 11.59 9.30
N GLN A 120 10.15 12.07 8.83
CA GLN A 120 9.64 13.38 9.22
C GLN A 120 9.37 13.46 10.73
N LEU A 121 8.76 12.43 11.30
CA LEU A 121 8.53 12.37 12.75
C LEU A 121 9.83 12.36 13.54
N VAL A 122 10.79 11.51 13.16
CA VAL A 122 12.11 11.46 13.82
C VAL A 122 12.79 12.84 13.77
N ALA A 123 12.70 13.55 12.64
CA ALA A 123 13.21 14.90 12.52
C ALA A 123 12.49 15.91 13.44
N GLN A 124 11.17 15.76 13.66
CA GLN A 124 10.43 16.60 14.62
C GLN A 124 10.83 16.30 16.07
N ILE A 125 10.97 15.03 16.44
CA ILE A 125 11.42 14.62 17.78
C ILE A 125 12.81 15.18 18.07
N HIS A 126 13.74 15.13 17.12
CA HIS A 126 15.07 15.73 17.28
C HIS A 126 15.06 17.26 17.40
N LYS A 127 14.01 17.94 16.92
CA LYS A 127 13.86 19.40 17.06
C LYS A 127 13.25 19.81 18.40
N ALA A 128 12.66 18.88 19.15
CA ALA A 128 12.07 19.16 20.46
C ALA A 128 13.16 19.55 21.45
N LYS A 129 13.03 20.73 22.08
CA LYS A 129 14.01 21.25 23.05
C LYS A 129 13.61 20.97 24.50
N SER A 130 12.33 20.71 24.74
CA SER A 130 11.80 20.40 26.07
C SER A 130 11.02 19.09 26.09
N TRP A 131 10.89 18.51 27.28
CA TRP A 131 10.05 17.34 27.49
C TRP A 131 8.59 17.58 27.09
N VAL A 132 8.10 18.79 27.33
CA VAL A 132 6.72 19.19 26.98
C VAL A 132 6.51 19.17 25.46
N ASP A 133 7.46 19.70 24.68
CA ASP A 133 7.39 19.67 23.21
C ASP A 133 7.40 18.23 22.67
N LEU A 134 8.21 17.36 23.29
CA LEU A 134 8.31 15.96 22.89
C LEU A 134 7.00 15.20 23.18
N VAL A 135 6.39 15.43 24.35
CA VAL A 135 5.09 14.86 24.68
C VAL A 135 4.03 15.36 23.69
N ASP A 136 4.03 16.64 23.34
CA ASP A 136 3.06 17.21 22.41
C ASP A 136 3.18 16.59 21.01
N ILE A 137 4.41 16.44 20.49
CA ILE A 137 4.68 15.75 19.22
C ILE A 137 4.20 14.29 19.26
N VAL A 138 4.48 13.56 20.34
CA VAL A 138 4.09 12.15 20.49
C VAL A 138 2.57 12.00 20.58
N VAL A 139 1.90 12.89 21.33
CA VAL A 139 0.44 12.87 21.49
C VAL A 139 -0.27 13.22 20.19
N GLN A 140 0.31 14.09 19.37
CA GLN A 140 -0.26 14.52 18.09
C GLN A 140 0.04 13.59 16.90
N THR A 141 1.05 12.70 16.97
CA THR A 141 1.45 11.80 15.86
C THR A 141 1.03 10.30 15.92
N PRO A 142 -0.05 9.89 16.56
CA PRO A 142 -0.34 8.50 16.89
C PRO A 142 -0.91 7.69 15.72
N GLY A 143 -1.54 8.34 14.75
CA GLY A 143 -2.15 7.68 13.60
C GLY A 143 -1.18 7.32 12.47
N ALA A 144 0.04 7.87 12.49
CA ALA A 144 1.03 7.68 11.43
C ALA A 144 2.05 6.57 11.73
N VAL A 145 2.31 6.29 13.02
CA VAL A 145 3.45 5.43 13.44
C VAL A 145 3.02 4.01 13.75
N VAL A 146 1.87 3.84 14.39
CA VAL A 146 1.41 2.52 14.84
C VAL A 146 0.25 2.08 13.93
N PRO A 147 0.41 1.00 13.16
CA PRO A 147 -0.66 0.49 12.28
C PRO A 147 -1.77 -0.23 13.06
N ALA A 148 -2.01 0.14 14.31
CA ALA A 148 -3.06 -0.46 15.14
C ALA A 148 -4.42 0.22 14.87
N ALA A 149 -5.49 -0.56 14.95
CA ALA A 149 -6.85 -0.05 14.89
C ALA A 149 -7.18 0.88 16.08
N TYR A 150 -6.55 0.58 17.21
CA TYR A 150 -6.67 1.27 18.49
C TYR A 150 -5.28 1.37 19.10
N ALA A 151 -4.94 2.55 19.59
CA ALA A 151 -3.73 2.76 20.35
C ALA A 151 -4.06 3.60 21.59
N TRP A 152 -3.44 3.27 22.71
CA TRP A 152 -3.56 4.00 23.97
C TRP A 152 -2.17 4.42 24.42
N LEU A 153 -2.05 5.66 24.89
CA LEU A 153 -0.85 6.12 25.58
C LEU A 153 -1.11 6.05 27.07
N LEU A 154 -0.40 5.14 27.72
CA LEU A 154 -0.41 4.99 29.17
C LEU A 154 0.88 5.62 29.72
N LEU A 155 0.73 6.51 30.69
CA LEU A 155 1.83 7.12 31.40
C LEU A 155 1.87 6.53 32.80
N GLN A 156 3.04 6.01 33.19
CA GLN A 156 3.29 5.57 34.55
C GLN A 156 4.14 6.62 35.27
N ARG A 157 3.68 7.08 36.43
CA ARG A 157 4.47 7.97 37.29
C ARG A 157 5.41 7.14 38.14
N THR A 158 6.63 7.61 38.37
CA THR A 158 7.70 6.84 39.06
C THR A 158 7.32 6.40 40.48
N ASN A 159 6.31 7.02 41.07
CA ASN A 159 5.84 6.83 42.44
C ASN A 159 4.40 6.28 42.54
N GLU A 160 3.77 5.95 41.42
CA GLU A 160 2.40 5.42 41.38
C GLU A 160 2.40 4.02 40.72
N GLU A 161 1.74 3.04 41.35
CA GLU A 161 1.58 1.69 40.77
C GLU A 161 0.53 1.65 39.65
N SER A 162 -0.25 2.73 39.48
CA SER A 162 -1.29 2.84 38.48
C SER A 162 -0.78 3.50 37.20
N PHE A 163 -1.32 3.04 36.06
CA PHE A 163 -1.13 3.67 34.77
C PHE A 163 -2.24 4.71 34.54
N MET A 164 -1.85 5.92 34.16
CA MET A 164 -2.79 6.95 33.72
C MET A 164 -2.89 6.94 32.20
N GLN A 165 -4.09 6.78 31.67
CA GLN A 165 -4.33 6.92 30.24
C GLN A 165 -4.29 8.42 29.87
N VAL A 166 -3.32 8.81 29.05
CA VAL A 166 -3.11 10.20 28.64
C VAL A 166 -3.78 10.48 27.31
N ALA A 167 -3.79 9.51 26.41
CA ALA A 167 -4.42 9.66 25.11
C ALA A 167 -4.91 8.32 24.58
N HIS A 168 -5.90 8.38 23.68
CA HIS A 168 -6.39 7.24 22.93
C HIS A 168 -6.63 7.64 21.49
N TRP A 169 -6.41 6.69 20.58
CA TRP A 169 -6.49 6.93 19.16
C TRP A 169 -7.25 5.83 18.47
N HIS A 170 -8.07 6.26 17.52
CA HIS A 170 -8.89 5.39 16.73
C HIS A 170 -8.61 5.61 15.24
N ARG A 171 -8.36 4.51 14.52
CA ARG A 171 -8.18 4.59 13.08
C ARG A 171 -9.55 4.78 12.40
N PRO A 172 -9.77 5.87 11.66
CA PRO A 172 -11.04 6.10 10.98
C PRO A 172 -11.32 4.98 9.97
N GLY A 173 -12.53 4.42 10.01
CA GLY A 173 -12.96 3.31 9.15
C GLY A 173 -12.91 1.91 9.76
N HIS A 174 -12.51 1.77 11.03
CA HIS A 174 -12.73 0.54 11.79
C HIS A 174 -13.84 0.76 12.80
N GLN A 175 -15.10 0.47 12.46
CA GLN A 175 -16.12 0.46 13.50
C GLN A 175 -15.76 -0.62 14.52
N LEU A 176 -15.54 -0.22 15.77
CA LEU A 176 -15.50 -1.12 16.92
C LEU A 176 -16.81 -1.89 16.90
N ARG A 177 -16.78 -3.13 16.39
CA ARG A 177 -17.71 -4.14 16.89
C ARG A 177 -17.20 -4.47 18.28
N LEU A 178 -17.54 -3.61 19.25
CA LEU A 178 -17.46 -4.02 20.64
C LEU A 178 -18.17 -5.36 20.72
N PRO A 179 -17.57 -6.40 21.33
CA PRO A 179 -18.36 -7.54 21.74
C PRO A 179 -19.49 -6.96 22.59
N LEU A 180 -20.73 -7.16 22.17
CA LEU A 180 -21.90 -6.85 22.98
C LEU A 180 -21.67 -7.59 24.30
N THR A 181 -21.19 -6.86 25.30
CA THR A 181 -21.18 -7.31 26.68
C THR A 181 -22.65 -7.38 27.02
N ASN A 182 -23.27 -8.52 26.70
CA ASN A 182 -24.62 -8.81 27.10
C ASN A 182 -24.62 -8.69 28.61
N ASP A 183 -25.46 -7.78 29.11
CA ASP A 183 -25.88 -7.65 30.49
C ASP A 183 -26.42 -8.99 31.00
N ALA A 184 -25.52 -9.89 31.36
CA ALA A 184 -25.78 -11.14 32.06
C ALA A 184 -25.11 -11.09 33.44
N MET A 185 -25.36 -10.00 34.17
CA MET A 185 -25.35 -10.00 35.63
C MET A 185 -26.62 -9.30 36.10
N SER A 186 -27.76 -9.93 35.86
CA SER A 186 -28.95 -9.70 36.68
C SER A 186 -28.73 -10.41 38.02
N THR A 187 -28.49 -9.59 39.05
CA THR A 187 -28.84 -9.74 40.47
C THR A 187 -28.72 -11.10 41.14
#